data_AF-A0A7W5AXX8-F1
#
_entry.id   AF-A0A7W5AXX8-F1
#
_cell.length_a   1.000
_cell.length_b   1.000
_cell.length_c   1.000
_cell.angle_alpha   90.00
_cell.angle_beta   90.00
_cell.angle_gamma   90.00
#
_symmetry.space_group_name_H-M   'P 1'
#
loop_
_entity.id
_entity.type
_entity.pdbx_description
1 polymer ?
#
loop_
_entity_poly.entity_id
_entity_poly.type
_entity_poly.pdbx_seq_one_letter_code
_entity_poly.pdbx_strand_id
1 'polypeptide(L)'
;MKAKAAPLLLLALMLGLTGCSGIGSTATGTSGSASSAVTAAAADTTAKSANEQKQDEVVFPKEKVVDVKITIDEEDFQDMLDNASDEAYKTATVEYNGVKLTNVAIRTKGNLSLRSVVNSDSDRYSFKLSFDEYISSQTLYGLTKINLNNNYSDATYMREFLAYELAESMGLPTPKYSYVNVYVNGELKGFYLAVEQIGDEYLKRNFGDAYGALYKANGGNGSELTWLETLEAYAGLDLKSDKDDDGVLLDFLDELNNGTDYESVLDVEEALGFIALNVLSSNMDSYLGQNKHNYYLYETGGIFSVLPWDYNMAFGGFGGSGVMIDEPTQGTLSERPLVAKLLAVDEYKERYHAMLTSAMEGYLASDTFKARVAELQAMISEYVKQDPTAFYTYEQYEAAIPELISFNDTQMTSIGKQLDGTKASSGDGSGSGGGMGGGGMGGSGRAMRQGNDGQGAGGGQTGNGAATEAMGTAQQPENVKVQNGEVALNAGAAAEGQEQGSAVQAEAAAGQNTDGQSVQGNQAGAIKQGQNGQAAPGGQGQGQGFPDGEPPDGFGGGFGGGGMGGGPGGQGGMAGGFGGGGMGGGPGGMQGGQAQAQGSTQEAITAGIAVVILLLSCLVVVFYKRKRL
;
A
#
# COMPACT_ATOMS: atom_id res chain seq x y z
N MET A 1 18.25 32.86 -61.27
CA MET A 1 17.00 32.97 -62.05
C MET A 1 16.14 31.73 -61.80
N LYS A 2 14.87 31.71 -62.24
CA LYS A 2 13.92 30.59 -61.99
C LYS A 2 14.19 29.39 -62.91
N ALA A 3 14.06 28.17 -62.40
CA ALA A 3 13.36 27.04 -63.04
C ALA A 3 13.20 25.86 -62.05
N LYS A 4 12.17 25.02 -62.24
CA LYS A 4 11.98 23.73 -61.58
C LYS A 4 12.00 22.62 -62.65
N ALA A 5 12.50 21.43 -62.34
CA ALA A 5 11.96 20.16 -62.86
C ALA A 5 12.50 18.93 -62.11
N ALA A 6 11.58 18.03 -61.77
CA ALA A 6 11.71 16.59 -61.57
C ALA A 6 10.72 15.95 -62.61
N PRO A 7 10.62 14.62 -62.87
CA PRO A 7 10.71 13.53 -61.88
C PRO A 7 11.14 12.11 -62.38
N LEU A 8 11.04 11.10 -61.48
CA LEU A 8 10.83 9.65 -61.73
C LEU A 8 11.97 8.87 -62.46
N LEU A 9 12.14 7.53 -62.38
CA LEU A 9 11.49 6.41 -61.64
C LEU A 9 12.53 5.23 -61.50
N LEU A 10 12.35 4.30 -60.54
CA LEU A 10 12.87 2.90 -60.41
C LEU A 10 14.14 2.44 -61.19
N LEU A 11 15.03 1.67 -60.53
CA LEU A 11 14.98 0.18 -60.45
C LEU A 11 16.19 -0.43 -59.70
N ALA A 12 16.05 -1.69 -59.27
CA ALA A 12 17.11 -2.69 -58.97
C ALA A 12 18.03 -2.50 -57.75
N LEU A 13 17.76 -3.28 -56.71
CA LEU A 13 18.71 -3.72 -55.68
C LEU A 13 18.95 -5.22 -55.85
N MET A 14 20.19 -5.67 -56.09
CA MET A 14 20.64 -7.08 -55.97
C MET A 14 22.16 -7.19 -56.21
N LEU A 15 22.92 -7.41 -55.13
CA LEU A 15 24.30 -7.92 -55.04
C LEU A 15 24.73 -7.74 -53.56
N GLY A 16 25.23 -8.72 -52.82
CA GLY A 16 25.46 -10.13 -53.13
C GLY A 16 26.74 -10.61 -52.44
N LEU A 17 26.63 -11.47 -51.42
CA LEU A 17 27.78 -12.07 -50.73
C LEU A 17 27.49 -13.53 -50.37
N THR A 18 28.46 -14.41 -50.63
CA THR A 18 28.34 -15.87 -50.54
C THR A 18 29.41 -16.49 -49.64
N GLY A 19 29.01 -17.51 -48.89
CA GLY A 19 29.86 -18.43 -48.11
C GLY A 19 28.93 -19.28 -47.22
N CYS A 20 28.67 -20.57 -47.46
CA CYS A 20 29.60 -21.72 -47.49
C CYS A 20 30.32 -21.87 -46.14
N SER A 21 30.13 -22.92 -45.33
CA SER A 21 29.47 -24.23 -45.54
C SER A 21 28.85 -24.73 -44.22
N GLY A 22 28.00 -25.76 -44.15
CA GLY A 22 27.51 -26.66 -45.18
C GLY A 22 27.79 -28.15 -44.87
N ILE A 23 26.91 -28.79 -44.10
CA ILE A 23 26.66 -30.25 -44.00
C ILE A 23 25.16 -30.39 -43.68
N GLY A 24 24.51 -31.45 -44.17
CA GLY A 24 23.13 -31.78 -43.82
C GLY A 24 22.86 -33.27 -43.99
N SER A 25 21.75 -33.76 -43.45
CA SER A 25 21.24 -35.10 -43.74
C SER A 25 19.71 -35.11 -43.79
N THR A 26 19.16 -36.11 -44.48
CA THR A 26 17.78 -36.17 -45.01
C THR A 26 16.71 -36.45 -43.96
N ALA A 27 15.49 -36.00 -44.25
CA ALA A 27 14.31 -36.20 -43.42
C ALA A 27 13.64 -37.59 -43.57
N THR A 28 12.96 -38.03 -42.51
CA THR A 28 11.76 -38.89 -42.53
C THR A 28 10.83 -38.39 -41.43
N GLY A 29 9.54 -38.20 -41.71
CA GLY A 29 8.58 -37.64 -40.76
C GLY A 29 7.56 -38.66 -40.25
N THR A 30 7.02 -38.39 -39.06
CA THR A 30 5.83 -39.07 -38.50
C THR A 30 5.01 -38.04 -37.71
N SER A 31 3.68 -38.13 -37.76
CA SER A 31 2.75 -37.32 -36.97
C SER A 31 2.63 -37.84 -35.52
N GLY A 32 2.64 -36.96 -34.52
CA GLY A 32 2.32 -37.32 -33.13
C GLY A 32 2.33 -36.11 -32.19
N SER A 33 1.33 -36.05 -31.31
CA SER A 33 1.05 -35.04 -30.26
C SER A 33 2.02 -33.87 -30.07
N ALA A 34 1.50 -32.65 -30.22
CA ALA A 34 2.04 -31.50 -29.52
C ALA A 34 1.85 -31.69 -28.01
N SER A 35 2.93 -31.92 -27.27
CA SER A 35 2.96 -31.74 -25.83
C SER A 35 3.35 -30.29 -25.56
N SER A 36 2.48 -29.55 -24.87
CA SER A 36 2.73 -28.16 -24.48
C SER A 36 3.81 -28.12 -23.40
N ALA A 37 5.08 -28.14 -23.83
CA ALA A 37 6.20 -27.83 -22.95
C ALA A 37 6.09 -26.34 -22.57
N VAL A 38 5.65 -26.08 -21.33
CA VAL A 38 5.66 -24.73 -20.76
C VAL A 38 7.11 -24.28 -20.67
N THR A 39 7.54 -23.47 -21.63
CA THR A 39 8.75 -22.66 -21.47
C THR A 39 8.47 -21.66 -20.37
N ALA A 40 8.96 -21.97 -19.15
CA ALA A 40 9.09 -20.97 -18.10
C ALA A 40 9.77 -19.74 -18.70
N ALA A 41 9.16 -18.57 -18.54
CA ALA A 41 9.75 -17.32 -18.96
C ALA A 41 11.13 -17.21 -18.29
N ALA A 42 12.19 -17.04 -19.07
CA ALA A 42 13.49 -16.76 -18.51
C ALA A 42 13.39 -15.39 -17.82
N ALA A 43 13.54 -15.37 -16.50
CA ALA A 43 13.53 -14.13 -15.73
C ALA A 43 14.63 -13.22 -16.28
N ASP A 44 14.23 -12.17 -17.01
CA ASP A 44 15.18 -11.22 -17.58
C ASP A 44 15.81 -10.44 -16.44
N THR A 45 16.98 -10.89 -16.03
CA THR A 45 17.76 -10.31 -14.95
C THR A 45 18.54 -9.11 -15.48
N THR A 46 17.80 -8.18 -16.10
CA THR A 46 18.26 -6.83 -16.40
C THR A 46 18.84 -6.24 -15.12
N ALA A 47 20.13 -5.90 -15.16
CA ALA A 47 20.85 -5.51 -13.97
C ALA A 47 20.32 -4.17 -13.44
N LYS A 48 19.78 -4.18 -12.21
CA LYS A 48 19.24 -3.00 -11.50
C LYS A 48 20.13 -1.77 -11.70
N SER A 49 19.51 -0.62 -11.95
CA SER A 49 20.27 0.61 -12.21
C SER A 49 21.10 1.03 -10.98
N ALA A 50 22.15 1.83 -11.18
CA ALA A 50 22.96 2.32 -10.07
C ALA A 50 22.15 3.23 -9.10
N ASN A 51 21.09 3.87 -9.59
CA ASN A 51 20.10 4.55 -8.75
C ASN A 51 19.31 3.52 -7.93
N GLU A 52 18.74 2.51 -8.58
CA GLU A 52 17.87 1.52 -7.94
C GLU A 52 18.60 0.72 -6.86
N GLN A 53 19.86 0.33 -7.12
CA GLN A 53 20.72 -0.30 -6.11
C GLN A 53 20.91 0.60 -4.89
N LYS A 54 21.00 1.93 -5.06
CA LYS A 54 21.10 2.88 -3.94
C LYS A 54 19.76 3.16 -3.27
N GLN A 55 18.65 3.11 -4.00
CA GLN A 55 17.31 3.10 -3.43
C GLN A 55 17.18 1.91 -2.48
N ASP A 56 17.53 0.69 -2.91
CA ASP A 56 17.43 -0.53 -2.09
C ASP A 56 18.42 -0.54 -0.90
N GLU A 57 19.69 -0.16 -1.09
CA GLU A 57 20.72 -0.23 -0.03
C GLU A 57 20.63 0.88 1.03
N VAL A 58 20.20 2.08 0.62
CA VAL A 58 20.32 3.34 1.38
C VAL A 58 18.97 3.94 1.74
N VAL A 59 17.97 3.89 0.85
CA VAL A 59 16.68 4.59 1.05
C VAL A 59 15.61 3.67 1.63
N PHE A 60 15.48 2.47 1.05
CA PHE A 60 14.44 1.47 1.33
C PHE A 60 14.99 0.07 1.66
N PRO A 61 15.96 -0.08 2.58
CA PRO A 61 16.48 -1.38 2.95
C PRO A 61 15.48 -2.16 3.82
N LYS A 62 15.01 -3.32 3.33
CA LYS A 62 14.00 -4.14 4.03
C LYS A 62 14.46 -4.67 5.40
N GLU A 63 15.75 -5.01 5.52
CA GLU A 63 16.30 -5.74 6.67
C GLU A 63 16.94 -4.87 7.77
N LYS A 64 16.66 -3.55 7.79
CA LYS A 64 17.11 -2.63 8.86
C LYS A 64 16.26 -1.35 8.89
N VAL A 65 16.09 -0.78 10.08
CA VAL A 65 15.62 0.61 10.24
C VAL A 65 16.75 1.58 9.88
N VAL A 66 16.42 2.74 9.28
CA VAL A 66 17.39 3.82 9.00
C VAL A 66 16.92 5.19 9.51
N ASP A 67 17.85 6.09 9.82
CA ASP A 67 17.52 7.43 10.30
C ASP A 67 17.14 8.38 9.17
N VAL A 68 16.08 9.17 9.35
CA VAL A 68 15.73 10.33 8.53
C VAL A 68 15.73 11.56 9.44
N LYS A 69 16.77 12.38 9.35
CA LYS A 69 16.96 13.54 10.24
C LYS A 69 16.60 14.82 9.49
N ILE A 70 15.58 15.50 9.96
CA ILE A 70 15.07 16.75 9.42
C ILE A 70 15.60 17.90 10.26
N THR A 71 16.13 18.93 9.61
CA THR A 71 16.48 20.22 10.24
C THR A 71 15.68 21.32 9.54
N ILE A 72 14.84 22.00 10.30
CA ILE A 72 13.83 22.97 9.86
C ILE A 72 13.82 24.12 10.88
N ASP A 73 13.42 25.32 10.46
CA ASP A 73 13.22 26.42 11.41
C ASP A 73 12.08 26.10 12.39
N GLU A 74 12.24 26.49 13.66
CA GLU A 74 11.28 26.13 14.73
C GLU A 74 9.93 26.84 14.55
N GLU A 75 9.92 28.07 14.02
CA GLU A 75 8.68 28.80 13.72
C GLU A 75 7.96 28.18 12.51
N ASP A 76 8.71 27.79 11.45
CA ASP A 76 8.14 27.08 10.29
C ASP A 76 7.61 25.69 10.67
N PHE A 77 8.30 24.95 11.54
CA PHE A 77 7.83 23.65 11.99
C PHE A 77 6.54 23.77 12.81
N GLN A 78 6.47 24.71 13.76
CA GLN A 78 5.26 24.93 14.55
C GLN A 78 4.08 25.39 13.68
N ASP A 79 4.30 26.33 12.75
CA ASP A 79 3.27 26.79 11.81
C ASP A 79 2.73 25.65 10.92
N MET A 80 3.58 24.69 10.54
CA MET A 80 3.17 23.48 9.82
C MET A 80 2.37 22.49 10.68
N LEU A 81 2.54 22.49 12.01
CA LEU A 81 1.71 21.68 12.92
C LEU A 81 0.37 22.37 13.25
N ASP A 82 0.40 23.69 13.49
CA ASP A 82 -0.78 24.49 13.81
C ASP A 82 -1.73 24.59 12.61
N ASN A 83 -1.19 24.75 11.40
CA ASN A 83 -1.93 24.81 10.14
C ASN A 83 -1.84 23.49 9.34
N ALA A 84 -1.70 22.35 10.02
CA ALA A 84 -1.44 21.04 9.40
C ALA A 84 -2.44 20.60 8.32
N SER A 85 -3.66 21.14 8.30
CA SER A 85 -4.69 20.84 7.29
C SER A 85 -4.47 21.55 5.94
N ASP A 86 -3.64 22.59 5.90
CA ASP A 86 -3.36 23.33 4.66
C ASP A 86 -2.36 22.59 3.75
N GLU A 87 -1.71 21.53 4.25
CA GLU A 87 -0.64 20.78 3.58
C GLU A 87 0.44 21.69 2.96
N ALA A 88 0.74 22.82 3.62
CA ALA A 88 1.70 23.82 3.13
C ALA A 88 3.15 23.32 3.25
N TYR A 89 3.94 23.52 2.19
CA TYR A 89 5.36 23.16 2.20
C TYR A 89 6.22 24.16 2.97
N LYS A 90 7.06 23.63 3.86
CA LYS A 90 8.15 24.33 4.54
C LYS A 90 9.51 23.90 4.00
N THR A 91 10.53 24.76 4.15
CA THR A 91 11.89 24.45 3.70
C THR A 91 12.71 23.78 4.79
N ALA A 92 13.29 22.63 4.48
CA ALA A 92 14.12 21.86 5.39
C ALA A 92 15.45 21.42 4.76
N THR A 93 16.35 20.96 5.61
CA THR A 93 17.50 20.12 5.28
C THR A 93 17.20 18.71 5.77
N VAL A 94 17.45 17.69 4.95
CA VAL A 94 17.21 16.28 5.31
C VAL A 94 18.50 15.49 5.16
N GLU A 95 18.89 14.79 6.22
CA GLU A 95 19.92 13.74 6.20
C GLU A 95 19.20 12.38 6.24
N TYR A 96 19.01 11.78 5.06
CA TYR A 96 18.39 10.47 4.90
C TYR A 96 19.49 9.40 4.88
N ASN A 97 19.60 8.60 5.95
CA ASN A 97 20.61 7.56 6.11
C ASN A 97 22.05 8.03 5.79
N GLY A 98 22.40 9.24 6.26
CA GLY A 98 23.69 9.89 6.01
C GLY A 98 23.80 10.65 4.68
N VAL A 99 22.83 10.55 3.77
CA VAL A 99 22.76 11.35 2.54
C VAL A 99 22.08 12.68 2.85
N LYS A 100 22.85 13.78 2.81
CA LYS A 100 22.36 15.11 3.18
C LYS A 100 21.96 15.95 1.96
N LEU A 101 20.69 16.35 1.91
CA LEU A 101 20.11 17.26 0.92
C LEU A 101 19.62 18.54 1.61
N THR A 102 19.69 19.67 0.91
CA THR A 102 19.25 20.99 1.40
C THR A 102 18.16 21.55 0.49
N ASN A 103 17.31 22.43 1.03
CA ASN A 103 16.14 22.95 0.31
C ASN A 103 15.21 21.82 -0.14
N VAL A 104 14.99 20.85 0.76
CA VAL A 104 13.95 19.83 0.62
C VAL A 104 12.66 20.44 1.15
N ALA A 105 11.56 20.32 0.41
CA ALA A 105 10.26 20.70 0.92
C ALA A 105 9.69 19.59 1.81
N ILE A 106 9.17 19.96 2.99
CA ILE A 106 8.46 19.07 3.90
C ILE A 106 7.06 19.63 4.17
N ARG A 107 6.08 18.73 4.30
CA ARG A 107 4.73 19.04 4.76
C ARG A 107 4.09 17.88 5.51
N THR A 108 3.06 18.16 6.29
CA THR A 108 2.06 17.17 6.73
C THR A 108 1.37 16.52 5.52
N LYS A 109 0.79 15.32 5.67
CA LYS A 109 0.00 14.67 4.60
C LYS A 109 -1.15 13.78 5.08
N GLY A 110 -2.10 13.55 4.17
CA GLY A 110 -3.07 12.46 4.21
C GLY A 110 -4.52 12.93 4.33
N ASN A 111 -5.47 12.00 4.29
CA ASN A 111 -6.90 12.31 4.50
C ASN A 111 -7.31 11.96 5.94
N LEU A 112 -7.70 10.71 6.19
CA LEU A 112 -8.14 10.26 7.53
C LEU A 112 -7.00 10.33 8.55
N SER A 113 -5.79 9.91 8.16
CA SER A 113 -4.59 9.97 9.02
C SER A 113 -4.20 11.41 9.42
N LEU A 114 -4.47 12.40 8.58
CA LEU A 114 -4.21 13.81 8.86
C LEU A 114 -5.30 14.36 9.78
N ARG A 115 -6.57 14.22 9.35
CA ARG A 115 -7.74 14.73 10.06
C ARG A 115 -7.88 14.12 11.45
N SER A 116 -7.50 12.85 11.66
CA SER A 116 -7.54 12.23 12.99
C SER A 116 -6.51 12.85 13.95
N VAL A 117 -5.34 13.29 13.47
CA VAL A 117 -4.33 13.95 14.30
C VAL A 117 -4.77 15.38 14.61
N VAL A 118 -5.20 16.15 13.61
CA VAL A 118 -5.74 17.53 13.75
C VAL A 118 -6.92 17.62 14.74
N ASN A 119 -7.72 16.56 14.90
CA ASN A 119 -8.86 16.52 15.82
C ASN A 119 -8.53 15.77 17.13
N SER A 120 -7.27 15.79 17.57
CA SER A 120 -6.77 15.11 18.77
C SER A 120 -5.65 15.89 19.46
N ASP A 121 -5.24 15.46 20.65
CA ASP A 121 -4.06 15.97 21.35
C ASP A 121 -2.73 15.34 20.84
N SER A 122 -2.76 14.62 19.71
CA SER A 122 -1.56 14.02 19.08
C SER A 122 -0.91 14.98 18.09
N ASP A 123 0.41 14.91 17.99
CA ASP A 123 1.24 15.64 17.03
C ASP A 123 1.90 14.69 15.99
N ARG A 124 1.43 13.43 15.94
CA ARG A 124 1.99 12.33 15.12
C ARG A 124 1.52 12.38 13.67
N TYR A 125 1.86 13.44 12.96
CA TYR A 125 1.52 13.58 11.55
C TYR A 125 2.30 12.64 10.64
N SER A 126 1.66 12.11 9.59
CA SER A 126 2.39 11.64 8.40
C SER A 126 3.05 12.84 7.71
N PHE A 127 4.26 12.66 7.17
CA PHE A 127 4.94 13.71 6.39
C PHE A 127 5.12 13.31 4.92
N LYS A 128 5.29 14.31 4.05
CA LYS A 128 5.80 14.14 2.69
C LYS A 128 7.09 14.93 2.54
N LEU A 129 8.13 14.29 2.03
CA LEU A 129 9.36 14.92 1.58
C LEU A 129 9.31 15.09 0.06
N SER A 130 9.66 16.28 -0.42
CA SER A 130 9.73 16.64 -1.84
C SER A 130 11.10 17.26 -2.12
N PHE A 131 11.97 16.49 -2.79
CA PHE A 131 13.38 16.84 -3.03
C PHE A 131 13.54 17.82 -4.19
N ASP A 132 12.60 17.81 -5.14
CA ASP A 132 12.59 18.56 -6.39
C ASP A 132 11.84 19.91 -6.32
N GLU A 133 11.00 20.12 -5.30
CA GLU A 133 10.10 21.28 -5.15
C GLU A 133 10.78 22.65 -5.37
N TYR A 134 11.93 22.86 -4.73
CA TYR A 134 12.68 24.12 -4.78
C TYR A 134 13.91 24.04 -5.69
N ILE A 135 14.32 22.83 -6.10
CA ILE A 135 15.47 22.56 -6.97
C ILE A 135 15.09 21.40 -7.90
N SER A 136 14.51 21.70 -9.05
CA SER A 136 13.89 20.70 -9.95
C SER A 136 14.84 19.63 -10.53
N SER A 137 16.15 19.75 -10.31
CA SER A 137 17.15 18.72 -10.65
C SER A 137 17.63 17.89 -9.45
N GLN A 138 17.13 18.14 -8.24
CA GLN A 138 17.53 17.45 -7.02
C GLN A 138 16.65 16.22 -6.78
N THR A 139 17.28 15.07 -6.58
CA THR A 139 16.62 13.79 -6.27
C THR A 139 17.44 13.00 -5.26
N LEU A 140 16.79 12.11 -4.52
CA LEU A 140 17.46 11.09 -3.72
C LEU A 140 17.59 9.82 -4.57
N TYR A 141 18.70 9.72 -5.33
CA TYR A 141 18.95 8.63 -6.29
C TYR A 141 17.81 8.43 -7.31
N GLY A 142 17.36 9.52 -7.95
CA GLY A 142 16.24 9.52 -8.89
C GLY A 142 14.87 9.76 -8.25
N LEU A 143 14.69 9.42 -6.97
CA LEU A 143 13.44 9.68 -6.24
C LEU A 143 13.22 11.19 -6.05
N THR A 144 12.06 11.68 -6.48
CA THR A 144 11.62 13.07 -6.28
C THR A 144 10.86 13.25 -4.96
N LYS A 145 10.00 12.30 -4.59
CA LYS A 145 9.17 12.36 -3.37
C LYS A 145 9.20 11.06 -2.56
N ILE A 146 9.18 11.19 -1.24
CA ILE A 146 9.01 10.07 -0.29
C ILE A 146 7.91 10.42 0.72
N ASN A 147 7.08 9.44 1.03
CA ASN A 147 6.03 9.52 2.03
C ASN A 147 6.53 8.89 3.33
N LEU A 148 6.38 9.59 4.46
CA LEU A 148 6.66 9.06 5.80
C LEU A 148 5.31 8.77 6.46
N ASN A 149 4.87 7.52 6.41
CA ASN A 149 3.60 7.05 6.95
C ASN A 149 3.71 6.84 8.46
N ASN A 150 2.80 7.48 9.21
CA ASN A 150 2.74 7.46 10.67
C ASN A 150 2.15 6.17 11.27
N ASN A 151 1.92 5.14 10.45
CA ASN A 151 1.27 3.87 10.82
C ASN A 151 -0.12 4.08 11.46
N TYR A 152 -0.88 5.05 10.92
CA TYR A 152 -2.24 5.34 11.37
C TYR A 152 -3.15 4.11 11.26
N SER A 153 -3.91 3.84 12.33
CA SER A 153 -4.81 2.69 12.48
C SER A 153 -4.13 1.30 12.45
N ASP A 154 -2.80 1.22 12.52
CA ASP A 154 -2.07 -0.04 12.62
C ASP A 154 -1.27 -0.16 13.94
N ALA A 155 -1.80 -0.97 14.87
CA ALA A 155 -1.11 -1.30 16.12
C ALA A 155 0.11 -2.20 15.93
N THR A 156 0.22 -2.92 14.80
CA THR A 156 1.35 -3.82 14.52
C THR A 156 2.53 -3.13 13.85
N TYR A 157 2.30 -1.97 13.22
CA TYR A 157 3.24 -1.29 12.33
C TYR A 157 3.64 -2.13 11.08
N MET A 158 2.99 -3.27 10.80
CA MET A 158 3.38 -4.24 9.77
C MET A 158 2.41 -4.37 8.61
N ARG A 159 1.17 -3.85 8.69
CA ARG A 159 0.12 -4.14 7.69
C ARG A 159 0.48 -3.71 6.27
N GLU A 160 0.93 -2.46 6.12
CA GLU A 160 1.32 -1.92 4.82
C GLU A 160 2.63 -2.57 4.31
N PHE A 161 3.58 -2.86 5.20
CA PHE A 161 4.84 -3.53 4.86
C PHE A 161 4.58 -4.95 4.32
N LEU A 162 3.82 -5.78 5.05
CA LEU A 162 3.48 -7.16 4.65
C LEU A 162 2.57 -7.20 3.41
N ALA A 163 1.73 -6.19 3.21
CA ALA A 163 0.87 -6.10 2.02
C ALA A 163 1.69 -5.77 0.76
N TYR A 164 2.69 -4.89 0.87
CA TYR A 164 3.61 -4.65 -0.24
C TYR A 164 4.63 -5.80 -0.42
N GLU A 165 5.04 -6.55 0.61
CA GLU A 165 5.80 -7.79 0.43
C GLU A 165 4.98 -8.86 -0.31
N LEU A 166 3.69 -9.00 0.01
CA LEU A 166 2.76 -9.84 -0.73
C LEU A 166 2.67 -9.38 -2.20
N ALA A 167 2.51 -8.08 -2.46
CA ALA A 167 2.46 -7.52 -3.82
C ALA A 167 3.75 -7.78 -4.61
N GLU A 168 4.93 -7.58 -4.00
CA GLU A 168 6.23 -7.93 -4.59
C GLU A 168 6.33 -9.44 -4.87
N SER A 169 5.81 -10.31 -3.99
CA SER A 169 5.79 -11.77 -4.17
C SER A 169 4.84 -12.24 -5.29
N MET A 170 3.79 -11.45 -5.59
CA MET A 170 2.87 -11.66 -6.70
C MET A 170 3.38 -11.06 -8.02
N GLY A 171 4.53 -10.38 -8.02
CA GLY A 171 5.13 -9.74 -9.20
C GLY A 171 4.51 -8.39 -9.57
N LEU A 172 3.69 -7.79 -8.71
CA LEU A 172 2.99 -6.53 -8.99
C LEU A 172 3.93 -5.32 -8.94
N PRO A 173 3.73 -4.27 -9.77
CA PRO A 173 4.42 -2.98 -9.69
C PRO A 173 4.26 -2.29 -8.34
N THR A 174 5.15 -2.60 -7.40
CA THR A 174 5.02 -2.19 -6.00
C THR A 174 5.95 -1.01 -5.69
N PRO A 175 5.50 0.04 -4.97
CA PRO A 175 6.38 1.12 -4.51
C PRO A 175 7.45 0.55 -3.57
N LYS A 176 8.67 1.09 -3.58
CA LYS A 176 9.69 0.72 -2.58
C LYS A 176 9.29 1.23 -1.19
N TYR A 177 9.60 0.49 -0.13
CA TYR A 177 9.28 0.84 1.26
C TYR A 177 10.32 0.27 2.24
N SER A 178 10.48 0.92 3.40
CA SER A 178 11.22 0.41 4.56
C SER A 178 10.86 1.16 5.83
N TYR A 179 11.25 0.61 6.98
CA TYR A 179 11.12 1.29 8.26
C TYR A 179 12.18 2.40 8.47
N VAL A 180 11.77 3.50 9.11
CA VAL A 180 12.66 4.62 9.45
C VAL A 180 12.39 5.19 10.84
N ASN A 181 13.44 5.67 11.51
CA ASN A 181 13.31 6.62 12.62
C ASN A 181 13.30 8.04 12.06
N VAL A 182 12.27 8.82 12.37
CA VAL A 182 12.19 10.23 11.98
C VAL A 182 12.67 11.10 13.14
N TYR A 183 13.67 11.93 12.90
CA TYR A 183 14.15 12.94 13.83
C TYR A 183 13.83 14.34 13.30
N VAL A 184 13.42 15.27 14.17
CA VAL A 184 13.23 16.69 13.83
C VAL A 184 14.06 17.54 14.79
N ASN A 185 14.91 18.41 14.25
CA ASN A 185 15.82 19.30 14.98
C ASN A 185 16.73 18.62 16.03
N GLY A 186 16.92 17.30 15.91
CA GLY A 186 17.75 16.47 16.79
C GLY A 186 16.95 15.57 17.75
N GLU A 187 15.65 15.82 17.91
CA GLU A 187 14.77 15.01 18.76
C GLU A 187 14.11 13.89 17.94
N LEU A 188 13.88 12.72 18.56
CA LEU A 188 13.16 11.63 17.93
C LEU A 188 11.67 12.00 17.85
N LYS A 189 11.11 12.05 16.64
CA LYS A 189 9.68 12.29 16.42
C LYS A 189 8.87 11.00 16.42
N GLY A 190 9.48 9.88 16.01
CA GLY A 190 8.87 8.54 16.09
C GLY A 190 9.39 7.57 15.04
N PHE A 191 8.77 6.40 15.02
CA PHE A 191 9.07 5.27 14.15
C PHE A 191 7.99 5.14 13.06
N TYR A 192 8.41 5.21 11.79
CA TYR A 192 7.54 5.41 10.62
C TYR A 192 7.84 4.35 9.54
N LEU A 193 6.87 4.12 8.64
CA LEU A 193 7.12 3.44 7.38
C LEU A 193 7.39 4.49 6.29
N ALA A 194 8.56 4.44 5.66
CA ALA A 194 8.86 5.23 4.48
C ALA A 194 8.38 4.49 3.22
N VAL A 195 7.68 5.19 2.32
CA VAL A 195 7.12 4.64 1.08
C VAL A 195 7.43 5.56 -0.11
N GLU A 196 7.90 4.99 -1.21
CA GLU A 196 8.12 5.64 -2.51
C GLU A 196 6.83 6.30 -3.01
N GLN A 197 6.92 7.56 -3.45
CA GLN A 197 5.81 8.20 -4.15
C GLN A 197 5.73 7.63 -5.58
N ILE A 198 4.60 7.01 -5.93
CA ILE A 198 4.30 6.65 -7.33
C ILE A 198 4.39 7.91 -8.20
N GLY A 199 5.19 7.81 -9.27
CA GLY A 199 5.63 8.90 -10.13
C GLY A 199 6.88 8.49 -10.94
N ASP A 200 7.49 9.43 -11.66
CA ASP A 200 8.58 9.26 -12.63
C ASP A 200 9.56 8.08 -12.46
N GLU A 201 10.27 7.98 -11.33
CA GLU A 201 11.32 6.97 -11.12
C GLU A 201 10.72 5.57 -10.90
N TYR A 202 9.62 5.49 -10.16
CA TYR A 202 8.81 4.28 -10.03
C TYR A 202 8.26 3.83 -11.39
N LEU A 203 7.77 4.76 -12.22
CA LEU A 203 7.20 4.43 -13.53
C LEU A 203 8.28 3.87 -14.46
N LYS A 204 9.42 4.54 -14.58
CA LYS A 204 10.58 4.07 -15.36
C LYS A 204 11.09 2.71 -14.89
N ARG A 205 11.03 2.44 -13.58
CA ARG A 205 11.46 1.16 -12.98
C ARG A 205 10.56 -0.01 -13.33
N ASN A 206 9.25 0.18 -13.42
CA ASN A 206 8.28 -0.90 -13.66
C ASN A 206 7.84 -1.00 -15.15
N PHE A 207 7.74 0.13 -15.86
CA PHE A 207 7.19 0.23 -17.22
C PHE A 207 8.20 0.70 -18.27
N GLY A 208 9.44 1.00 -17.88
CA GLY A 208 10.52 1.42 -18.78
C GLY A 208 10.56 2.92 -19.12
N ASP A 209 9.42 3.62 -19.06
CA ASP A 209 9.36 5.09 -19.12
C ASP A 209 8.30 5.70 -18.17
N ALA A 210 8.08 7.01 -18.27
CA ALA A 210 7.10 7.78 -17.50
C ALA A 210 6.29 8.74 -18.40
N TYR A 211 6.04 8.34 -19.66
CA TYR A 211 5.30 9.12 -20.66
C TYR A 211 3.80 8.77 -20.72
N GLY A 212 3.31 7.99 -19.77
CA GLY A 212 1.89 7.71 -19.60
C GLY A 212 1.11 8.83 -18.89
N ALA A 213 -0.21 8.81 -19.04
CA ALA A 213 -1.09 9.50 -18.10
C ALA A 213 -1.17 8.71 -16.77
N LEU A 214 -1.02 9.40 -15.63
CA LEU A 214 -1.08 8.81 -14.29
C LEU A 214 -2.24 9.44 -13.49
N TYR A 215 -3.25 8.65 -13.14
CA TYR A 215 -4.38 9.08 -12.31
C TYR A 215 -4.27 8.47 -10.91
N LYS A 216 -4.67 9.20 -9.86
CA LYS A 216 -4.89 8.64 -8.51
C LYS A 216 -6.37 8.61 -8.16
N ALA A 217 -6.87 7.45 -7.76
CA ALA A 217 -8.20 7.35 -7.17
C ALA A 217 -8.18 7.83 -5.71
N ASN A 218 -8.90 8.92 -5.44
CA ASN A 218 -9.12 9.47 -4.09
C ASN A 218 -10.57 9.23 -3.58
N GLY A 219 -11.41 8.61 -4.39
CA GLY A 219 -12.81 8.32 -4.07
C GLY A 219 -13.77 9.37 -4.62
N GLY A 220 -15.07 9.07 -4.61
CA GLY A 220 -16.09 9.90 -5.24
C GLY A 220 -16.36 9.50 -6.70
N ASN A 221 -17.10 10.34 -7.43
CA ASN A 221 -17.69 9.95 -8.71
C ASN A 221 -16.62 9.62 -9.79
N GLY A 222 -16.73 8.45 -10.39
CA GLY A 222 -15.80 7.90 -11.38
C GLY A 222 -14.72 6.97 -10.80
N SER A 223 -14.53 6.95 -9.48
CA SER A 223 -13.56 6.04 -8.83
C SER A 223 -14.03 4.58 -8.77
N GLU A 224 -15.31 4.32 -9.07
CA GLU A 224 -15.83 2.98 -9.41
C GLU A 224 -15.40 2.47 -10.79
N LEU A 225 -14.86 3.32 -11.67
CA LEU A 225 -14.56 2.99 -13.07
C LEU A 225 -15.79 2.60 -13.91
N THR A 226 -16.99 3.04 -13.52
CA THR A 226 -18.21 2.93 -14.35
C THR A 226 -18.20 3.93 -15.49
N TRP A 227 -18.87 3.60 -16.60
CA TRP A 227 -19.02 4.51 -17.73
C TRP A 227 -19.85 5.76 -17.39
N LEU A 228 -19.29 6.95 -17.65
CA LEU A 228 -19.89 8.26 -17.36
C LEU A 228 -19.91 9.23 -18.57
N GLU A 229 -19.66 8.73 -19.78
CA GLU A 229 -19.66 9.46 -21.08
C GLU A 229 -18.62 10.59 -21.27
N THR A 230 -18.21 11.34 -20.24
CA THR A 230 -17.23 12.45 -20.39
C THR A 230 -16.17 12.46 -19.30
N LEU A 231 -14.97 12.96 -19.63
CA LEU A 231 -13.80 12.93 -18.74
C LEU A 231 -14.01 13.76 -17.45
N GLU A 232 -14.75 14.86 -17.54
CA GLU A 232 -15.05 15.75 -16.41
C GLU A 232 -15.95 15.11 -15.35
N ALA A 233 -16.64 14.01 -15.68
CA ALA A 233 -17.47 13.27 -14.74
C ALA A 233 -16.62 12.43 -13.74
N TYR A 234 -15.36 12.12 -14.07
CA TYR A 234 -14.46 11.29 -13.26
C TYR A 234 -13.73 12.09 -12.18
N ALA A 235 -14.45 12.94 -11.46
CA ALA A 235 -13.91 13.85 -10.44
C ALA A 235 -13.23 13.14 -9.23
N GLY A 236 -13.36 11.81 -9.09
CA GLY A 236 -12.62 11.00 -8.12
C GLY A 236 -11.26 10.46 -8.60
N LEU A 237 -10.87 10.73 -9.85
CA LEU A 237 -9.60 10.33 -10.48
C LEU A 237 -8.74 11.58 -10.75
N ASP A 238 -7.85 11.91 -9.81
CA ASP A 238 -6.93 13.03 -9.94
C ASP A 238 -5.82 12.71 -10.97
N LEU A 239 -5.69 13.46 -12.07
CA LEU A 239 -4.47 13.43 -12.90
C LEU A 239 -3.25 13.90 -12.09
N LYS A 240 -2.12 13.19 -12.20
CA LYS A 240 -0.84 13.41 -11.50
C LYS A 240 0.37 13.55 -12.42
N SER A 241 0.22 13.25 -13.71
CA SER A 241 1.20 13.52 -14.77
C SER A 241 0.97 14.92 -15.38
N ASP A 242 2.03 15.53 -15.92
CA ASP A 242 1.92 16.74 -16.76
C ASP A 242 1.27 16.46 -18.14
N LYS A 243 1.18 15.17 -18.51
CA LYS A 243 0.61 14.69 -19.77
C LYS A 243 -0.85 14.29 -19.56
N ASP A 244 -1.70 14.80 -20.45
CA ASP A 244 -3.09 14.38 -20.67
C ASP A 244 -3.13 13.02 -21.41
N ASP A 245 -4.26 12.31 -21.38
CA ASP A 245 -4.36 10.97 -21.98
C ASP A 245 -4.77 10.96 -23.46
N ASP A 246 -4.98 12.14 -24.07
CA ASP A 246 -5.56 12.32 -25.42
C ASP A 246 -6.95 11.63 -25.60
N GLY A 247 -7.64 11.28 -24.50
CA GLY A 247 -8.93 10.58 -24.44
C GLY A 247 -8.88 9.10 -24.03
N VAL A 248 -7.69 8.52 -23.82
CA VAL A 248 -7.50 7.06 -23.65
C VAL A 248 -8.20 6.47 -22.41
N LEU A 249 -8.40 7.22 -21.33
CA LEU A 249 -9.21 6.80 -20.17
C LEU A 249 -10.68 6.59 -20.56
N LEU A 250 -11.22 7.34 -21.53
CA LEU A 250 -12.57 7.09 -22.03
C LEU A 250 -12.63 5.84 -22.90
N ASP A 251 -11.63 5.61 -23.77
CA ASP A 251 -11.57 4.38 -24.57
C ASP A 251 -11.46 3.12 -23.67
N PHE A 252 -10.61 3.16 -22.64
CA PHE A 252 -10.52 2.11 -21.62
C PHE A 252 -11.84 1.88 -20.87
N LEU A 253 -12.50 2.95 -20.42
CA LEU A 253 -13.71 2.83 -19.63
C LEU A 253 -14.94 2.47 -20.45
N ASP A 254 -15.00 2.82 -21.74
CA ASP A 254 -16.05 2.32 -22.64
C ASP A 254 -15.85 0.81 -22.90
N GLU A 255 -14.65 0.36 -23.25
CA GLU A 255 -14.39 -1.06 -23.51
C GLU A 255 -14.56 -1.92 -22.24
N LEU A 256 -14.13 -1.44 -21.07
CA LEU A 256 -14.38 -2.11 -19.78
C LEU A 256 -15.88 -2.23 -19.46
N ASN A 257 -16.68 -1.20 -19.71
CA ASN A 257 -18.10 -1.18 -19.31
C ASN A 257 -19.06 -1.74 -20.35
N ASN A 258 -18.77 -1.57 -21.64
CA ASN A 258 -19.67 -1.86 -22.75
C ASN A 258 -19.09 -2.88 -23.75
N GLY A 259 -17.76 -3.06 -23.76
CA GLY A 259 -17.03 -4.01 -24.59
C GLY A 259 -16.76 -5.38 -23.96
N THR A 260 -15.74 -6.06 -24.49
CA THR A 260 -15.31 -7.44 -24.16
C THR A 260 -13.82 -7.75 -24.40
N ASP A 261 -13.09 -6.92 -25.15
CA ASP A 261 -11.68 -7.10 -25.53
C ASP A 261 -10.77 -6.37 -24.53
N TYR A 262 -10.86 -6.75 -23.26
CA TYR A 262 -10.26 -5.99 -22.15
C TYR A 262 -8.73 -5.91 -22.23
N GLU A 263 -8.06 -6.92 -22.80
CA GLU A 263 -6.60 -6.92 -23.05
C GLU A 263 -6.17 -5.88 -24.11
N SER A 264 -7.10 -5.25 -24.85
CA SER A 264 -6.81 -4.14 -25.76
C SER A 264 -6.65 -2.78 -25.08
N VAL A 265 -7.02 -2.67 -23.79
CA VAL A 265 -7.05 -1.41 -23.01
C VAL A 265 -6.52 -1.52 -21.57
N LEU A 266 -6.29 -2.73 -21.06
CA LEU A 266 -5.94 -3.01 -19.66
C LEU A 266 -4.95 -4.16 -19.58
N ASP A 267 -3.92 -4.06 -18.73
CA ASP A 267 -3.15 -5.22 -18.30
C ASP A 267 -4.02 -6.06 -17.37
N VAL A 268 -4.69 -7.05 -17.95
CA VAL A 268 -5.60 -7.95 -17.24
C VAL A 268 -4.85 -8.76 -16.18
N GLU A 269 -3.59 -9.14 -16.40
CA GLU A 269 -2.85 -9.97 -15.43
C GLU A 269 -2.52 -9.14 -14.17
N GLU A 270 -2.07 -7.90 -14.36
CA GLU A 270 -1.84 -6.95 -13.27
C GLU A 270 -3.16 -6.60 -12.54
N ALA A 271 -4.25 -6.36 -13.29
CA ALA A 271 -5.55 -6.02 -12.72
C ALA A 271 -6.16 -7.17 -11.90
N LEU A 272 -6.06 -8.43 -12.37
CA LEU A 272 -6.45 -9.60 -11.60
C LEU A 272 -5.57 -9.78 -10.36
N GLY A 273 -4.26 -9.53 -10.48
CA GLY A 273 -3.33 -9.53 -9.36
C GLY A 273 -3.65 -8.46 -8.31
N PHE A 274 -4.04 -7.25 -8.72
CA PHE A 274 -4.51 -6.19 -7.83
C PHE A 274 -5.81 -6.58 -7.11
N ILE A 275 -6.76 -7.22 -7.78
CA ILE A 275 -7.98 -7.76 -7.13
C ILE A 275 -7.58 -8.84 -6.10
N ALA A 276 -6.73 -9.80 -6.49
CA ALA A 276 -6.25 -10.86 -5.61
C ALA A 276 -5.52 -10.30 -4.37
N LEU A 277 -4.64 -9.32 -4.53
CA LEU A 277 -3.91 -8.66 -3.45
C LEU A 277 -4.88 -8.08 -2.40
N ASN A 278 -5.94 -7.41 -2.83
CA ASN A 278 -6.95 -6.84 -1.92
C ASN A 278 -7.83 -7.92 -1.26
N VAL A 279 -8.11 -9.04 -1.93
CA VAL A 279 -8.90 -10.15 -1.37
C VAL A 279 -8.10 -10.98 -0.36
N LEU A 280 -6.85 -11.29 -0.68
CA LEU A 280 -5.93 -12.02 0.19
C LEU A 280 -5.63 -11.24 1.47
N SER A 281 -5.26 -9.97 1.33
CA SER A 281 -5.04 -9.07 2.48
C SER A 281 -6.33 -8.57 3.13
N SER A 282 -7.51 -8.85 2.54
CA SER A 282 -8.82 -8.34 2.97
C SER A 282 -8.88 -6.81 3.11
N ASN A 283 -8.14 -6.07 2.27
CA ASN A 283 -8.10 -4.62 2.31
C ASN A 283 -9.38 -4.00 1.74
N MET A 284 -10.26 -3.53 2.64
CA MET A 284 -11.49 -2.82 2.30
C MET A 284 -11.33 -1.29 2.24
N ASP A 285 -10.12 -0.74 2.44
CA ASP A 285 -9.83 0.69 2.21
C ASP A 285 -9.35 0.93 0.76
N SER A 286 -9.89 0.15 -0.17
CA SER A 286 -9.43 0.00 -1.56
C SER A 286 -10.56 0.24 -2.57
N TYR A 287 -10.34 -0.11 -3.85
CA TYR A 287 -11.39 -0.21 -4.87
C TYR A 287 -12.56 -1.13 -4.46
N LEU A 288 -12.28 -2.20 -3.70
CA LEU A 288 -13.30 -3.13 -3.20
C LEU A 288 -14.27 -2.47 -2.21
N GLY A 289 -13.80 -1.46 -1.46
CA GLY A 289 -14.53 -0.82 -0.37
C GLY A 289 -15.67 0.11 -0.82
N GLN A 290 -16.32 0.72 0.16
CA GLN A 290 -17.31 1.78 -0.08
C GLN A 290 -16.72 3.05 -0.70
N ASN A 291 -15.48 3.41 -0.34
CA ASN A 291 -14.84 4.66 -0.78
C ASN A 291 -14.18 4.56 -2.18
N LYS A 292 -13.96 3.34 -2.68
CA LYS A 292 -13.48 3.03 -4.04
C LYS A 292 -12.14 3.68 -4.41
N HIS A 293 -11.21 3.79 -3.46
CA HIS A 293 -9.98 4.59 -3.60
C HIS A 293 -8.70 3.79 -3.35
N ASN A 294 -7.56 4.48 -3.15
CA ASN A 294 -6.25 3.89 -2.84
C ASN A 294 -5.72 2.93 -3.92
N TYR A 295 -5.80 3.39 -5.17
CA TYR A 295 -5.05 2.87 -6.30
C TYR A 295 -4.65 4.01 -7.25
N TYR A 296 -3.76 3.74 -8.18
CA TYR A 296 -3.53 4.60 -9.35
C TYR A 296 -3.88 3.84 -10.63
N LEU A 297 -4.22 4.59 -11.68
CA LEU A 297 -4.22 4.09 -13.05
C LEU A 297 -3.02 4.69 -13.78
N TYR A 298 -2.27 3.87 -14.51
CA TYR A 298 -1.17 4.35 -15.36
C TYR A 298 -1.33 3.84 -16.79
N GLU A 299 -1.38 4.76 -17.76
CA GLU A 299 -1.45 4.45 -19.19
C GLU A 299 -0.06 4.15 -19.76
N THR A 300 0.07 3.18 -20.66
CA THR A 300 1.27 2.97 -21.47
C THR A 300 0.88 2.39 -22.83
N GLY A 301 0.90 3.24 -23.85
CA GLY A 301 0.64 2.85 -25.25
C GLY A 301 -0.83 2.51 -25.54
N GLY A 302 -1.76 3.03 -24.73
CA GLY A 302 -3.19 2.69 -24.79
C GLY A 302 -3.65 1.67 -23.73
N ILE A 303 -2.72 0.99 -23.04
CA ILE A 303 -3.01 -0.02 -22.02
C ILE A 303 -2.91 0.61 -20.63
N PHE A 304 -3.87 0.34 -19.73
CA PHE A 304 -3.80 0.75 -18.33
C PHE A 304 -3.27 -0.35 -17.40
N SER A 305 -2.50 0.07 -16.39
CA SER A 305 -2.13 -0.67 -15.18
C SER A 305 -2.90 -0.15 -13.96
N VAL A 306 -3.10 -0.99 -12.93
CA VAL A 306 -3.89 -0.71 -11.71
C VAL A 306 -3.00 -0.86 -10.47
N LEU A 307 -2.34 0.24 -10.08
CA LEU A 307 -1.21 0.22 -9.15
C LEU A 307 -1.66 0.25 -7.68
N PRO A 308 -1.10 -0.59 -6.79
CA PRO A 308 -1.44 -0.62 -5.36
C PRO A 308 -0.96 0.61 -4.58
N TRP A 309 -1.79 1.10 -3.65
CA TRP A 309 -1.48 2.24 -2.77
C TRP A 309 -2.19 2.14 -1.39
N ASP A 310 -1.66 2.79 -0.35
CA ASP A 310 -2.22 2.92 1.03
C ASP A 310 -2.80 1.59 1.60
N TYR A 311 -1.92 0.65 1.98
CA TYR A 311 -2.32 -0.65 2.57
C TYR A 311 -2.26 -0.69 4.12
N ASN A 312 -2.31 0.47 4.81
CA ASN A 312 -2.31 0.52 6.28
C ASN A 312 -3.54 -0.17 6.92
N MET A 313 -4.66 -0.26 6.17
CA MET A 313 -5.90 -0.92 6.58
C MET A 313 -6.00 -2.40 6.17
N ALA A 314 -4.95 -2.95 5.54
CA ALA A 314 -4.84 -4.37 5.20
C ALA A 314 -4.84 -5.28 6.44
N PHE A 315 -4.97 -6.60 6.24
CA PHE A 315 -4.99 -7.62 7.29
C PHE A 315 -5.92 -7.25 8.46
N GLY A 316 -7.18 -6.98 8.10
CA GLY A 316 -8.26 -6.74 9.07
C GLY A 316 -8.26 -5.37 9.74
N GLY A 317 -7.70 -4.32 9.13
CA GLY A 317 -7.70 -2.95 9.68
C GLY A 317 -9.11 -2.40 9.98
N PHE A 318 -10.12 -2.78 9.18
CA PHE A 318 -11.54 -2.49 9.45
C PHE A 318 -12.25 -3.50 10.37
N GLY A 319 -11.59 -4.59 10.74
CA GLY A 319 -12.19 -5.75 11.42
C GLY A 319 -13.03 -6.64 10.50
N GLY A 320 -13.30 -7.86 10.95
CA GLY A 320 -14.04 -8.87 10.19
C GLY A 320 -13.18 -9.58 9.13
N SER A 321 -13.57 -10.81 8.78
CA SER A 321 -12.93 -11.64 7.75
C SER A 321 -14.00 -12.39 6.96
N GLY A 322 -13.60 -13.04 5.86
CA GLY A 322 -14.51 -13.91 5.11
C GLY A 322 -15.09 -13.32 3.83
N VAL A 323 -14.36 -12.39 3.20
CA VAL A 323 -14.57 -11.91 1.82
C VAL A 323 -14.94 -13.08 0.88
N MET A 324 -15.96 -12.87 0.06
CA MET A 324 -16.38 -13.77 -1.02
C MET A 324 -15.45 -13.57 -2.22
N ILE A 325 -14.69 -14.58 -2.62
CA ILE A 325 -13.58 -14.39 -3.57
C ILE A 325 -14.04 -14.01 -4.98
N ASP A 326 -15.23 -14.42 -5.41
CA ASP A 326 -15.79 -14.09 -6.73
C ASP A 326 -16.76 -12.88 -6.67
N GLU A 327 -17.19 -12.48 -5.47
CA GLU A 327 -17.92 -11.23 -5.21
C GLU A 327 -17.26 -10.38 -4.09
N PRO A 328 -15.99 -9.95 -4.25
CA PRO A 328 -15.17 -9.38 -3.18
C PRO A 328 -15.55 -7.94 -2.77
N THR A 329 -16.65 -7.41 -3.30
CA THR A 329 -17.01 -6.00 -3.20
C THR A 329 -17.81 -5.68 -1.94
N GLN A 330 -17.54 -4.53 -1.32
CA GLN A 330 -18.40 -3.96 -0.29
C GLN A 330 -19.53 -3.18 -0.97
N GLY A 331 -20.67 -3.84 -1.15
CA GLY A 331 -21.80 -3.37 -1.94
C GLY A 331 -21.84 -3.97 -3.35
N THR A 332 -22.82 -3.55 -4.15
CA THR A 332 -23.23 -4.17 -5.41
C THR A 332 -22.06 -4.44 -6.35
N LEU A 333 -21.91 -5.70 -6.80
CA LEU A 333 -20.85 -6.14 -7.70
C LEU A 333 -20.88 -5.35 -9.02
N SER A 334 -22.05 -5.14 -9.61
CA SER A 334 -22.21 -4.41 -10.88
C SER A 334 -21.84 -2.92 -10.80
N GLU A 335 -21.60 -2.37 -9.60
CA GLU A 335 -21.03 -1.04 -9.38
C GLU A 335 -19.49 -1.07 -9.23
N ARG A 336 -18.84 -2.20 -9.59
CA ARG A 336 -17.38 -2.38 -9.63
C ARG A 336 -16.99 -3.11 -10.92
N PRO A 337 -17.13 -2.47 -12.09
CA PRO A 337 -16.86 -3.09 -13.39
C PRO A 337 -15.51 -3.80 -13.49
N LEU A 338 -14.42 -3.27 -12.90
CA LEU A 338 -13.11 -3.93 -12.92
C LEU A 338 -13.16 -5.37 -12.35
N VAL A 339 -13.95 -5.61 -11.30
CA VAL A 339 -14.16 -6.95 -10.73
C VAL A 339 -15.23 -7.70 -11.53
N ALA A 340 -16.39 -7.06 -11.74
CA ALA A 340 -17.58 -7.69 -12.34
C ALA A 340 -17.39 -8.13 -13.80
N LYS A 341 -16.48 -7.49 -14.53
CA LYS A 341 -16.22 -7.75 -15.96
C LYS A 341 -15.13 -8.78 -16.13
N LEU A 342 -14.01 -8.63 -15.42
CA LEU A 342 -12.89 -9.57 -15.50
C LEU A 342 -13.27 -10.94 -14.92
N LEU A 343 -13.90 -10.99 -13.74
CA LEU A 343 -14.31 -12.27 -13.13
C LEU A 343 -15.55 -12.89 -13.80
N ALA A 344 -16.21 -12.21 -14.74
CA ALA A 344 -17.21 -12.82 -15.62
C ALA A 344 -16.61 -13.60 -16.80
N VAL A 345 -15.31 -13.44 -17.09
CA VAL A 345 -14.57 -14.26 -18.05
C VAL A 345 -14.00 -15.46 -17.30
N ASP A 346 -14.33 -16.69 -17.73
CA ASP A 346 -13.93 -17.90 -17.00
C ASP A 346 -12.41 -18.12 -17.00
N GLU A 347 -11.72 -17.88 -18.12
CA GLU A 347 -10.25 -17.94 -18.20
C GLU A 347 -9.58 -16.97 -17.20
N TYR A 348 -10.12 -15.76 -17.06
CA TYR A 348 -9.58 -14.74 -16.16
C TYR A 348 -9.84 -15.12 -14.69
N LYS A 349 -11.00 -15.72 -14.40
CA LYS A 349 -11.30 -16.30 -13.09
C LYS A 349 -10.37 -17.46 -12.75
N GLU A 350 -10.04 -18.34 -13.71
CA GLU A 350 -9.06 -19.42 -13.52
C GLU A 350 -7.65 -18.86 -13.21
N ARG A 351 -7.17 -17.84 -13.95
CA ARG A 351 -5.89 -17.16 -13.63
C ARG A 351 -5.92 -16.55 -12.22
N TYR A 352 -6.99 -15.83 -11.88
CA TYR A 352 -7.20 -15.21 -10.57
C TYR A 352 -7.21 -16.24 -9.43
N HIS A 353 -7.92 -17.37 -9.58
CA HIS A 353 -7.91 -18.46 -8.59
C HIS A 353 -6.52 -19.09 -8.44
N ALA A 354 -5.74 -19.17 -9.52
CA ALA A 354 -4.34 -19.60 -9.45
C ALA A 354 -3.45 -18.61 -8.69
N MET A 355 -3.65 -17.30 -8.85
CA MET A 355 -2.96 -16.26 -8.06
C MET A 355 -3.29 -16.38 -6.56
N LEU A 356 -4.57 -16.54 -6.21
CA LEU A 356 -5.01 -16.75 -4.82
C LEU A 356 -4.34 -18.00 -4.22
N THR A 357 -4.34 -19.11 -4.96
CA THR A 357 -3.73 -20.38 -4.54
C THR A 357 -2.22 -20.24 -4.33
N SER A 358 -1.51 -19.62 -5.28
CA SER A 358 -0.05 -19.42 -5.20
C SER A 358 0.36 -18.55 -4.01
N ALA A 359 -0.41 -17.50 -3.69
CA ALA A 359 -0.15 -16.65 -2.53
C ALA A 359 -0.43 -17.40 -1.20
N MET A 360 -1.49 -18.20 -1.15
CA MET A 360 -1.85 -19.06 -0.01
C MET A 360 -0.81 -20.14 0.29
N GLU A 361 -0.27 -20.80 -0.73
CA GLU A 361 0.73 -21.86 -0.58
C GLU A 361 2.16 -21.31 -0.37
N GLY A 362 2.40 -20.06 -0.79
CA GLY A 362 3.67 -19.36 -0.66
C GLY A 362 3.73 -18.41 0.55
N TYR A 363 3.65 -17.10 0.29
CA TYR A 363 3.92 -16.04 1.28
C TYR A 363 2.94 -16.05 2.47
N LEU A 364 1.66 -16.36 2.23
CA LEU A 364 0.60 -16.33 3.24
C LEU A 364 0.37 -17.68 3.93
N ALA A 365 1.16 -18.71 3.60
CA ALA A 365 1.13 -19.99 4.30
C ALA A 365 1.46 -19.76 5.79
N SER A 366 0.72 -20.40 6.70
CA SER A 366 0.72 -20.08 8.14
C SER A 366 2.13 -19.98 8.75
N ASP A 367 2.98 -21.00 8.54
CA ASP A 367 4.35 -21.00 9.05
C ASP A 367 5.25 -19.94 8.38
N THR A 368 5.08 -19.68 7.07
CA THR A 368 5.82 -18.64 6.32
C THR A 368 5.50 -17.24 6.84
N PHE A 369 4.21 -16.90 6.88
CA PHE A 369 3.73 -15.59 7.31
C PHE A 369 4.10 -15.32 8.77
N LYS A 370 3.91 -16.32 9.64
CA LYS A 370 4.28 -16.27 11.05
C LYS A 370 5.79 -16.11 11.28
N ALA A 371 6.62 -16.76 10.46
CA ALA A 371 8.07 -16.56 10.51
C ALA A 371 8.43 -15.11 10.14
N ARG A 372 7.88 -14.57 9.04
CA ARG A 372 8.17 -13.18 8.64
C ARG A 372 7.66 -12.15 9.65
N VAL A 373 6.46 -12.35 10.22
CA VAL A 373 5.96 -11.50 11.33
C VAL A 373 6.90 -11.53 12.54
N ALA A 374 7.48 -12.69 12.88
CA ALA A 374 8.45 -12.79 13.97
C ALA A 374 9.80 -12.12 13.65
N GLU A 375 10.27 -12.17 12.40
CA GLU A 375 11.46 -11.42 11.95
C GLU A 375 11.24 -9.91 12.05
N LEU A 376 10.10 -9.41 11.54
CA LEU A 376 9.74 -7.99 11.64
C LEU A 376 9.57 -7.58 13.10
N GLN A 377 8.91 -8.38 13.94
CA GLN A 377 8.77 -8.10 15.37
C GLN A 377 10.15 -7.94 16.04
N ALA A 378 11.08 -8.86 15.75
CA ALA A 378 12.44 -8.79 16.28
C ALA A 378 13.24 -7.58 15.76
N MET A 379 12.95 -7.11 14.53
CA MET A 379 13.56 -5.93 13.94
C MET A 379 13.01 -4.62 14.54
N ILE A 380 11.70 -4.52 14.78
CA ILE A 380 11.02 -3.25 15.07
C ILE A 380 10.62 -3.04 16.53
N SER A 381 10.54 -4.08 17.38
CA SER A 381 10.00 -4.00 18.76
C SER A 381 10.59 -2.85 19.58
N GLU A 382 11.92 -2.71 19.61
CA GLU A 382 12.58 -1.68 20.43
C GLU A 382 12.42 -0.27 19.84
N TYR A 383 12.18 -0.14 18.53
CA TYR A 383 11.86 1.14 17.89
C TYR A 383 10.42 1.58 18.20
N VAL A 384 9.44 0.67 18.08
CA VAL A 384 8.04 0.92 18.49
C VAL A 384 7.95 1.31 19.96
N LYS A 385 8.76 0.68 20.81
CA LYS A 385 8.85 0.94 22.26
C LYS A 385 9.50 2.28 22.62
N GLN A 386 10.37 2.80 21.76
CA GLN A 386 11.04 4.10 21.93
C GLN A 386 10.31 5.25 21.23
N ASP A 387 9.25 4.98 20.47
CA ASP A 387 8.48 5.97 19.74
C ASP A 387 7.71 6.90 20.71
N PRO A 388 8.06 8.20 20.81
CA PRO A 388 7.49 9.09 21.82
C PRO A 388 6.11 9.64 21.43
N THR A 389 5.63 9.41 20.21
CA THR A 389 4.36 9.94 19.70
C THR A 389 3.33 8.86 19.34
N ALA A 390 3.67 7.57 19.57
CA ALA A 390 2.90 6.40 19.14
C ALA A 390 1.39 6.46 19.41
N PHE A 391 0.58 6.03 18.43
CA PHE A 391 -0.89 5.92 18.57
C PHE A 391 -1.35 4.79 19.52
N TYR A 392 -0.46 3.84 19.82
CA TYR A 392 -0.73 2.63 20.59
C TYR A 392 0.40 2.42 21.60
N THR A 393 0.09 1.90 22.79
CA THR A 393 1.13 1.54 23.75
C THR A 393 1.90 0.30 23.28
N TYR A 394 3.10 0.09 23.81
CA TYR A 394 3.92 -1.07 23.47
C TYR A 394 3.20 -2.40 23.78
N GLU A 395 2.41 -2.46 24.85
CA GLU A 395 1.59 -3.61 25.21
C GLU A 395 0.44 -3.86 24.21
N GLN A 396 -0.11 -2.80 23.60
CA GLN A 396 -1.11 -2.94 22.53
C GLN A 396 -0.49 -3.47 21.24
N TYR A 397 0.74 -3.05 20.92
CA TYR A 397 1.53 -3.61 19.83
C TYR A 397 1.81 -5.10 20.06
N GLU A 398 2.32 -5.49 21.25
CA GLU A 398 2.57 -6.90 21.57
C GLU A 398 1.30 -7.77 21.54
N ALA A 399 0.14 -7.21 21.91
CA ALA A 399 -1.15 -7.87 21.81
C ALA A 399 -1.67 -8.01 20.36
N ALA A 400 -1.35 -7.07 19.47
CA ALA A 400 -1.82 -7.07 18.09
C ALA A 400 -1.07 -8.05 17.16
N ILE A 401 0.19 -8.40 17.47
CA ILE A 401 0.97 -9.39 16.69
C ILE A 401 0.27 -10.76 16.57
N PRO A 402 -0.20 -11.43 17.64
CA PRO A 402 -0.94 -12.68 17.52
C PRO A 402 -2.31 -12.52 16.84
N GLU A 403 -2.94 -11.33 16.91
CA GLU A 403 -4.19 -11.04 16.19
C GLU A 403 -3.96 -11.00 14.68
N LEU A 404 -2.87 -10.38 14.22
CA LEU A 404 -2.45 -10.34 12.80
C LEU A 404 -2.18 -11.74 12.22
N ILE A 405 -1.49 -12.61 12.97
CA ILE A 405 -1.23 -13.99 12.55
C ILE A 405 -2.55 -14.79 12.49
N SER A 406 -3.38 -14.68 13.53
CA SER A 406 -4.71 -15.33 13.59
C SER A 406 -5.65 -14.84 12.48
N PHE A 407 -5.54 -13.57 12.09
CA PHE A 407 -6.27 -13.01 10.96
C PHE A 407 -5.90 -13.69 9.65
N ASN A 408 -4.59 -13.80 9.36
CA ASN A 408 -4.11 -14.48 8.15
C ASN A 408 -4.57 -15.94 8.11
N ASP A 409 -4.35 -16.71 9.18
CA ASP A 409 -4.78 -18.11 9.27
C ASP A 409 -6.29 -18.27 9.01
N THR A 410 -7.11 -17.35 9.56
CA THR A 410 -8.57 -17.34 9.38
C THR A 410 -8.97 -16.99 7.94
N GLN A 411 -8.35 -15.96 7.34
CA GLN A 411 -8.66 -15.51 5.98
C GLN A 411 -8.20 -16.55 4.94
N MET A 412 -6.99 -17.10 5.06
CA MET A 412 -6.51 -18.16 4.16
C MET A 412 -7.36 -19.44 4.29
N THR A 413 -7.75 -19.83 5.50
CA THR A 413 -8.71 -20.94 5.72
C THR A 413 -10.08 -20.64 5.10
N SER A 414 -10.51 -19.38 5.06
CA SER A 414 -11.75 -18.95 4.41
C SER A 414 -11.66 -18.94 2.88
N ILE A 415 -10.51 -18.56 2.30
CA ILE A 415 -10.28 -18.52 0.85
C ILE A 415 -10.13 -19.95 0.30
N GLY A 416 -9.35 -20.82 0.95
CA GLY A 416 -9.19 -22.22 0.53
C GLY A 416 -10.51 -22.99 0.44
N LYS A 417 -11.42 -22.75 1.40
CA LYS A 417 -12.78 -23.33 1.39
C LYS A 417 -13.69 -22.79 0.29
N GLN A 418 -13.36 -21.66 -0.31
CA GLN A 418 -14.09 -21.12 -1.46
C GLN A 418 -13.54 -21.69 -2.77
N LEU A 419 -12.21 -21.81 -2.86
CA LEU A 419 -11.53 -22.48 -3.98
C LEU A 419 -11.88 -23.99 -4.07
N ASP A 420 -12.09 -24.68 -2.94
CA ASP A 420 -12.53 -26.09 -2.91
C ASP A 420 -14.07 -26.29 -2.97
N GLY A 421 -14.84 -25.19 -2.97
CA GLY A 421 -16.31 -25.20 -3.03
C GLY A 421 -17.04 -25.62 -1.74
N THR A 422 -16.35 -25.80 -0.61
CA THR A 422 -16.99 -26.13 0.69
C THR A 422 -17.61 -24.92 1.40
N LYS A 423 -17.29 -23.70 0.95
CA LYS A 423 -17.91 -22.41 1.28
C LYS A 423 -18.26 -21.70 -0.04
N ALA A 424 -19.35 -20.94 -0.07
CA ALA A 424 -19.73 -20.13 -1.23
C ALA A 424 -18.67 -19.04 -1.53
N SER A 425 -18.23 -18.98 -2.79
CA SER A 425 -17.30 -17.97 -3.32
C SER A 425 -17.99 -16.70 -3.82
N SER A 426 -19.31 -16.77 -4.07
CA SER A 426 -20.18 -15.71 -4.56
C SER A 426 -21.53 -15.73 -3.83
N GLY A 427 -22.30 -14.63 -3.93
CA GLY A 427 -23.63 -14.48 -3.36
C GLY A 427 -24.71 -14.25 -4.41
N ASP A 428 -25.37 -13.10 -4.33
CA ASP A 428 -26.49 -12.68 -5.18
C ASP A 428 -26.19 -11.38 -5.97
N GLY A 429 -24.91 -11.02 -6.10
CA GLY A 429 -24.47 -9.76 -6.70
C GLY A 429 -24.49 -8.55 -5.75
N SER A 430 -24.97 -8.69 -4.51
CA SER A 430 -24.87 -7.63 -3.48
C SER A 430 -23.47 -7.48 -2.85
N GLY A 431 -22.55 -8.38 -3.21
CA GLY A 431 -21.16 -8.37 -2.75
C GLY A 431 -20.96 -8.95 -1.35
N SER A 432 -19.69 -9.07 -0.95
CA SER A 432 -19.22 -9.59 0.35
C SER A 432 -19.86 -8.95 1.59
N GLY A 433 -20.49 -7.77 1.46
CA GLY A 433 -21.18 -7.07 2.55
C GLY A 433 -22.71 -7.12 2.53
N GLY A 434 -23.35 -7.69 1.49
CA GLY A 434 -24.80 -7.62 1.29
C GLY A 434 -25.61 -8.84 1.77
N GLY A 435 -25.02 -10.04 1.74
CA GLY A 435 -25.65 -11.26 2.22
C GLY A 435 -25.92 -11.26 3.73
N MET A 436 -27.05 -11.85 4.17
CA MET A 436 -27.58 -11.81 5.55
C MET A 436 -26.56 -12.05 6.69
N GLY A 437 -25.89 -10.99 7.12
CA GLY A 437 -24.79 -11.05 8.10
C GLY A 437 -24.52 -9.73 8.81
N GLY A 438 -25.58 -8.99 9.16
CA GLY A 438 -25.54 -7.60 9.66
C GLY A 438 -24.85 -7.39 11.02
N GLY A 439 -23.53 -7.55 11.08
CA GLY A 439 -22.68 -7.00 12.13
C GLY A 439 -22.59 -5.49 11.97
N GLY A 440 -23.47 -4.76 12.67
CA GLY A 440 -23.52 -3.30 12.60
C GLY A 440 -22.22 -2.63 13.07
N MET A 441 -21.94 -1.43 12.51
CA MET A 441 -20.72 -0.63 12.74
C MET A 441 -20.25 -0.63 14.20
N GLY A 442 -19.19 -1.40 14.47
CA GLY A 442 -18.46 -1.32 15.74
C GLY A 442 -17.66 -0.02 15.79
N GLY A 443 -18.20 0.99 16.47
CA GLY A 443 -17.49 2.25 16.70
C GLY A 443 -16.29 2.03 17.63
N SER A 444 -15.10 1.78 17.05
CA SER A 444 -13.80 1.64 17.73
C SER A 444 -13.37 2.94 18.40
N GLY A 445 -14.03 3.29 19.51
CA GLY A 445 -13.96 4.61 20.13
C GLY A 445 -14.45 4.63 21.58
N ARG A 446 -14.15 3.59 22.37
CA ARG A 446 -14.33 3.59 23.83
C ARG A 446 -13.33 2.67 24.54
N ALA A 447 -12.46 3.27 25.34
CA ALA A 447 -11.51 2.55 26.17
C ALA A 447 -12.22 1.67 27.22
N MET A 448 -11.59 0.54 27.56
CA MET A 448 -12.07 -0.43 28.55
C MET A 448 -12.00 0.12 29.99
N ARG A 449 -12.99 0.94 30.38
CA ARG A 449 -13.18 1.32 31.78
C ARG A 449 -13.84 0.16 32.54
N GLN A 450 -13.01 -0.70 33.12
CA GLN A 450 -13.45 -1.79 33.99
C GLN A 450 -14.33 -1.26 35.14
N GLY A 451 -15.49 -1.89 35.36
CA GLY A 451 -16.58 -1.29 36.16
C GLY A 451 -17.48 -2.29 36.86
N ASN A 452 -16.93 -2.92 37.91
CA ASN A 452 -17.57 -3.50 39.10
C ASN A 452 -18.96 -4.17 38.98
N ASP A 453 -19.05 -5.43 39.42
CA ASP A 453 -20.28 -6.22 39.50
C ASP A 453 -21.49 -5.52 40.14
N GLY A 454 -22.67 -5.73 39.54
CA GLY A 454 -23.96 -5.24 40.04
C GLY A 454 -25.09 -6.20 39.69
N GLN A 455 -25.56 -6.97 40.67
CA GLN A 455 -26.64 -7.94 40.48
C GLN A 455 -28.00 -7.25 40.35
N GLY A 456 -28.80 -7.64 39.36
CA GLY A 456 -30.19 -7.17 39.19
C GLY A 456 -30.99 -8.18 38.38
N ALA A 457 -32.16 -8.60 38.90
CA ALA A 457 -32.90 -9.75 38.37
C ALA A 457 -34.38 -9.46 38.06
N GLY A 458 -34.87 -10.09 36.99
CA GLY A 458 -36.29 -10.38 36.79
C GLY A 458 -37.10 -9.37 35.95
N GLY A 459 -38.21 -9.87 35.37
CA GLY A 459 -39.21 -9.05 34.67
C GLY A 459 -39.39 -9.37 33.19
N GLY A 460 -40.00 -10.51 32.87
CA GLY A 460 -40.51 -10.78 31.52
C GLY A 460 -41.98 -10.40 31.41
N GLN A 461 -42.43 -9.84 30.27
CA GLN A 461 -43.85 -9.61 30.00
C GLN A 461 -44.17 -9.67 28.50
N THR A 462 -45.24 -10.39 28.15
CA THR A 462 -45.76 -10.56 26.79
C THR A 462 -46.88 -9.55 26.48
N GLY A 463 -47.02 -9.14 25.21
CA GLY A 463 -48.11 -8.27 24.76
C GLY A 463 -48.37 -8.39 23.25
N ASN A 464 -49.64 -8.60 22.87
CA ASN A 464 -50.07 -8.82 21.48
C ASN A 464 -50.32 -7.53 20.68
N GLY A 465 -50.24 -7.63 19.35
CA GLY A 465 -50.81 -6.65 18.40
C GLY A 465 -51.12 -7.31 17.04
N ALA A 466 -52.34 -7.17 16.54
CA ALA A 466 -52.78 -7.63 15.21
C ALA A 466 -52.15 -6.77 14.09
N ALA A 467 -51.84 -7.23 12.86
CA ALA A 467 -52.41 -8.24 11.95
C ALA A 467 -53.59 -7.74 11.08
N THR A 468 -53.33 -7.68 9.77
CA THR A 468 -54.32 -7.54 8.67
C THR A 468 -53.75 -8.18 7.39
N GLU A 469 -54.62 -8.54 6.43
CA GLU A 469 -54.35 -9.57 5.41
C GLU A 469 -54.19 -9.03 3.97
N ALA A 470 -53.51 -9.81 3.12
CA ALA A 470 -53.77 -9.89 1.68
C ALA A 470 -53.47 -11.32 1.19
N MET A 471 -54.28 -11.87 0.28
CA MET A 471 -54.24 -13.30 -0.12
C MET A 471 -53.55 -13.55 -1.46
N GLY A 472 -52.89 -14.72 -1.58
CA GLY A 472 -52.47 -15.33 -2.85
C GLY A 472 -52.41 -16.85 -2.70
N THR A 473 -53.04 -17.61 -3.61
CA THR A 473 -53.38 -19.03 -3.41
C THR A 473 -52.59 -20.00 -4.29
N ALA A 474 -52.10 -21.10 -3.71
CA ALA A 474 -51.74 -22.35 -4.40
C ALA A 474 -51.98 -23.56 -3.47
N GLN A 475 -52.10 -24.77 -4.02
CA GLN A 475 -52.61 -25.96 -3.31
C GLN A 475 -51.52 -27.03 -3.05
N GLN A 476 -51.65 -27.78 -1.96
CA GLN A 476 -50.95 -29.06 -1.76
C GLN A 476 -51.68 -30.23 -2.45
N PRO A 477 -51.00 -31.39 -2.58
CA PRO A 477 -51.58 -32.64 -2.09
C PRO A 477 -50.72 -33.38 -1.05
N GLU A 478 -51.29 -34.43 -0.47
CA GLU A 478 -50.97 -34.97 0.87
C GLU A 478 -49.80 -35.97 0.99
N ASN A 479 -49.25 -36.01 2.21
CA ASN A 479 -48.80 -37.18 3.01
C ASN A 479 -48.50 -38.52 2.30
N VAL A 480 -47.28 -39.03 2.54
CA VAL A 480 -47.02 -40.47 2.74
C VAL A 480 -46.24 -40.66 4.04
N LYS A 481 -46.67 -41.61 4.87
CA LYS A 481 -45.95 -42.03 6.10
C LYS A 481 -44.98 -43.16 5.78
N VAL A 482 -43.81 -43.16 6.41
CA VAL A 482 -42.89 -44.32 6.45
C VAL A 482 -42.73 -44.76 7.92
N GLN A 483 -42.61 -46.07 8.14
CA GLN A 483 -42.55 -46.68 9.48
C GLN A 483 -41.12 -47.09 9.88
N ASN A 484 -40.92 -47.32 11.18
CA ASN A 484 -39.67 -47.78 11.77
C ASN A 484 -39.19 -49.12 11.17
N GLY A 485 -37.86 -49.30 11.16
CA GLY A 485 -37.21 -50.58 10.94
C GLY A 485 -35.84 -50.62 11.64
N GLU A 486 -35.80 -51.12 12.88
CA GLU A 486 -34.55 -51.37 13.59
C GLU A 486 -33.86 -52.63 13.07
N VAL A 487 -32.55 -52.56 12.82
CA VAL A 487 -31.66 -53.73 12.85
C VAL A 487 -30.40 -53.32 13.61
N ALA A 488 -29.91 -54.21 14.48
CA ALA A 488 -29.01 -53.85 15.56
C ALA A 488 -27.51 -53.80 15.18
N LEU A 489 -26.77 -53.10 16.04
CA LEU A 489 -25.31 -53.20 16.19
C LEU A 489 -24.85 -54.66 16.37
N ASN A 490 -23.61 -54.94 15.99
CA ASN A 490 -22.78 -55.86 16.77
C ASN A 490 -21.35 -55.31 16.87
N ALA A 491 -20.68 -55.57 18.00
CA ALA A 491 -19.37 -55.01 18.31
C ALA A 491 -18.54 -55.99 19.16
N GLY A 492 -17.21 -55.81 19.12
CA GLY A 492 -16.26 -56.55 19.95
C GLY A 492 -15.49 -57.66 19.21
N ALA A 493 -14.38 -58.15 19.74
CA ALA A 493 -13.68 -57.71 20.95
C ALA A 493 -12.17 -58.06 20.88
N ALA A 494 -11.39 -57.56 21.84
CA ALA A 494 -9.94 -57.74 21.94
C ALA A 494 -9.52 -59.16 22.41
N ALA A 495 -8.25 -59.51 22.18
CA ALA A 495 -7.35 -60.09 23.20
C ALA A 495 -5.86 -60.09 22.77
N GLU A 496 -5.00 -59.66 23.69
CA GLU A 496 -3.73 -60.25 24.18
C GLU A 496 -2.94 -61.29 23.33
N GLY A 497 -1.60 -61.34 23.32
CA GLY A 497 -0.58 -60.53 24.05
C GLY A 497 0.82 -61.17 24.08
N GLN A 498 1.66 -60.76 25.06
CA GLN A 498 2.98 -61.29 25.48
C GLN A 498 4.29 -60.78 24.78
N GLU A 499 5.42 -60.99 25.48
CA GLU A 499 6.69 -60.23 25.39
C GLU A 499 7.93 -61.08 25.03
N GLN A 500 8.95 -60.45 24.46
CA GLN A 500 10.41 -60.72 24.57
C GLN A 500 11.17 -59.69 23.70
N GLY A 501 12.40 -59.23 23.98
CA GLY A 501 13.31 -59.42 25.12
C GLY A 501 14.76 -59.01 24.73
N SER A 502 15.54 -58.44 25.67
CA SER A 502 16.90 -57.84 25.49
C SER A 502 16.98 -56.58 24.59
N ALA A 503 17.77 -55.52 24.82
CA ALA A 503 18.89 -55.16 25.72
C ALA A 503 20.33 -55.46 25.25
N VAL A 504 21.07 -54.38 24.90
CA VAL A 504 22.53 -54.07 24.96
C VAL A 504 22.61 -52.69 24.26
N GLN A 505 22.93 -51.56 24.91
CA GLN A 505 24.11 -51.14 25.68
C GLN A 505 25.29 -50.70 24.78
N ALA A 506 25.94 -49.59 25.16
CA ALA A 506 26.86 -48.82 24.32
C ALA A 506 28.32 -49.26 24.47
N GLU A 507 29.16 -48.85 23.53
CA GLU A 507 30.57 -48.56 23.82
C GLU A 507 31.17 -47.52 22.86
N ALA A 508 32.26 -46.87 23.28
CA ALA A 508 33.05 -45.93 22.49
C ALA A 508 34.54 -46.23 22.71
N ALA A 509 35.37 -46.09 21.68
CA ALA A 509 36.82 -46.27 21.76
C ALA A 509 37.56 -45.43 20.71
N ALA A 510 38.84 -45.13 20.97
CA ALA A 510 39.70 -44.29 20.12
C ALA A 510 41.10 -44.89 19.91
N GLY A 511 41.81 -44.44 18.88
CA GLY A 511 43.23 -44.72 18.56
C GLY A 511 43.58 -44.15 17.16
N GLN A 512 44.65 -43.38 16.92
CA GLN A 512 46.10 -43.67 17.07
C GLN A 512 46.59 -44.75 16.08
N ASN A 513 47.70 -44.67 15.31
CA ASN A 513 48.87 -43.76 15.15
C ASN A 513 49.51 -44.01 13.74
N THR A 514 50.44 -43.27 13.09
CA THR A 514 51.18 -41.98 13.26
C THR A 514 51.83 -41.57 11.89
N ASP A 515 52.67 -40.52 11.89
CA ASP A 515 53.79 -40.24 10.94
C ASP A 515 53.50 -39.60 9.55
N GLY A 516 54.25 -38.58 9.09
CA GLY A 516 55.28 -37.76 9.78
C GLY A 516 56.07 -36.78 8.87
N GLN A 517 56.77 -35.80 9.50
CA GLN A 517 57.83 -34.91 8.95
C GLN A 517 57.43 -33.85 7.88
N SER A 518 58.12 -32.70 7.63
CA SER A 518 59.07 -31.78 8.36
C SER A 518 59.40 -30.56 7.41
N VAL A 519 60.08 -29.44 7.71
CA VAL A 519 60.78 -28.81 8.86
C VAL A 519 60.79 -27.24 8.72
N GLN A 520 61.08 -26.50 9.81
CA GLN A 520 61.70 -25.15 9.92
C GLN A 520 61.04 -23.88 9.32
N GLY A 521 61.08 -22.70 9.97
CA GLY A 521 61.47 -22.36 11.37
C GLY A 521 61.98 -20.91 11.60
N ASN A 522 61.98 -20.45 12.88
CA ASN A 522 62.78 -19.36 13.51
C ASN A 522 62.75 -17.92 12.92
N GLN A 523 62.95 -16.79 13.63
CA GLN A 523 63.19 -16.35 15.04
C GLN A 523 62.67 -14.87 15.13
N ALA A 524 62.17 -14.24 16.20
CA ALA A 524 62.45 -14.15 17.66
C ALA A 524 63.34 -12.96 18.09
N GLY A 525 62.84 -12.12 19.03
CA GLY A 525 63.56 -11.05 19.76
C GLY A 525 62.96 -9.63 19.60
N ALA A 526 62.97 -8.71 20.59
CA ALA A 526 63.34 -8.78 22.02
C ALA A 526 62.72 -7.56 22.79
N ILE A 527 62.22 -7.68 24.05
CA ILE A 527 62.86 -7.21 25.32
C ILE A 527 63.24 -5.71 25.30
N LYS A 528 62.81 -4.77 26.17
CA LYS A 528 62.06 -4.68 27.49
C LYS A 528 61.51 -3.20 27.62
N GLN A 529 60.89 -2.61 28.65
CA GLN A 529 60.51 -2.83 30.09
C GLN A 529 59.34 -1.81 30.40
N GLY A 530 58.57 -1.76 31.50
CA GLY A 530 58.35 -2.61 32.70
C GLY A 530 58.38 -1.82 34.04
N GLN A 531 57.48 -2.15 35.00
CA GLN A 531 57.32 -1.63 36.41
C GLN A 531 56.65 -0.24 36.59
N ASN A 532 55.75 0.05 37.55
CA ASN A 532 55.13 -0.63 38.71
C ASN A 532 53.58 -0.43 38.71
N GLY A 533 52.71 -1.04 39.54
CA GLY A 533 52.84 -2.13 40.52
C GLY A 533 51.94 -2.01 41.77
N GLN A 534 50.98 -2.95 41.96
CA GLN A 534 50.28 -3.32 43.24
C GLN A 534 49.38 -2.27 43.94
N ALA A 535 48.41 -2.58 44.81
CA ALA A 535 47.56 -3.78 45.04
C ALA A 535 46.38 -3.44 46.00
N ALA A 536 45.32 -4.26 46.03
CA ALA A 536 44.30 -4.29 47.12
C ALA A 536 44.70 -5.34 48.19
N PRO A 537 44.16 -5.39 49.44
CA PRO A 537 42.72 -5.68 49.70
C PRO A 537 42.06 -5.20 51.03
N GLY A 538 40.72 -5.24 51.08
CA GLY A 538 39.95 -5.85 52.20
C GLY A 538 39.57 -5.02 53.45
N GLY A 539 38.31 -5.18 53.90
CA GLY A 539 37.79 -4.72 55.21
C GLY A 539 36.26 -4.83 55.31
N GLN A 540 35.71 -5.30 56.45
CA GLN A 540 34.26 -5.52 56.66
C GLN A 540 33.74 -4.70 57.86
N GLY A 541 32.44 -4.33 57.87
CA GLY A 541 31.79 -3.69 59.02
C GLY A 541 30.26 -3.56 58.85
N GLN A 542 29.48 -3.98 59.85
CA GLN A 542 28.01 -4.02 59.87
C GLN A 542 27.40 -2.75 60.50
N GLY A 543 26.11 -2.44 60.27
CA GLY A 543 25.39 -1.46 61.12
C GLY A 543 24.03 -0.91 60.64
N GLN A 544 22.95 -1.63 60.95
CA GLN A 544 21.52 -1.26 61.05
C GLN A 544 21.08 0.23 61.03
N GLY A 545 19.90 0.51 60.44
CA GLY A 545 19.05 1.66 60.84
C GLY A 545 18.00 2.17 59.83
N PHE A 546 16.75 1.69 59.93
CA PHE A 546 15.54 2.45 59.52
C PHE A 546 14.96 3.18 60.76
N PRO A 547 14.17 4.25 60.58
CA PRO A 547 12.73 4.11 60.82
C PRO A 547 11.82 4.88 59.84
N ASP A 548 10.53 4.61 59.94
CA ASP A 548 9.44 5.12 59.11
C ASP A 548 9.02 6.58 59.43
N GLY A 549 8.17 7.16 58.57
CA GLY A 549 7.54 8.47 58.79
C GLY A 549 6.35 8.73 57.84
N GLU A 550 5.14 8.65 58.37
CA GLU A 550 3.88 8.85 57.63
C GLU A 550 3.59 10.34 57.32
N PRO A 551 2.79 10.66 56.27
CA PRO A 551 2.29 12.01 56.03
C PRO A 551 1.16 12.38 57.02
N PRO A 552 1.02 13.65 57.44
CA PRO A 552 0.00 14.08 58.41
C PRO A 552 -1.35 14.40 57.74
N ASP A 553 -2.43 13.91 58.35
CA ASP A 553 -3.81 14.19 57.95
C ASP A 553 -4.35 15.54 58.48
N GLY A 554 -5.21 16.16 57.66
CA GLY A 554 -6.47 16.76 58.09
C GLY A 554 -6.49 17.97 59.05
N PHE A 555 -6.88 19.13 58.51
CA PHE A 555 -7.79 20.04 59.24
C PHE A 555 -8.87 20.58 58.30
N GLY A 556 -10.14 20.46 58.69
CA GLY A 556 -11.29 20.68 57.81
C GLY A 556 -12.00 22.03 57.97
N GLY A 557 -12.82 22.38 56.99
CA GLY A 557 -13.71 23.55 57.02
C GLY A 557 -14.62 23.62 55.80
N GLY A 558 -15.82 23.05 55.87
CA GLY A 558 -16.79 23.04 54.78
C GLY A 558 -17.94 24.03 54.97
N PHE A 559 -18.41 24.65 53.88
CA PHE A 559 -19.62 25.48 53.83
C PHE A 559 -20.20 25.54 52.41
N GLY A 560 -21.53 25.38 52.27
CA GLY A 560 -22.32 25.76 51.07
C GLY A 560 -22.12 24.87 49.82
N GLY A 561 -23.16 24.28 49.21
CA GLY A 561 -24.58 24.31 49.55
C GLY A 561 -25.35 25.49 48.95
N GLY A 562 -25.47 25.56 47.62
CA GLY A 562 -26.28 26.52 46.89
C GLY A 562 -26.55 26.05 45.46
N GLY A 563 -27.78 26.21 44.96
CA GLY A 563 -28.22 25.79 43.62
C GLY A 563 -28.88 26.93 42.84
N MET A 564 -29.84 26.59 41.98
CA MET A 564 -30.40 27.42 40.88
C MET A 564 -29.46 27.51 39.67
N GLY A 565 -29.95 27.70 38.43
CA GLY A 565 -31.33 27.75 37.95
C GLY A 565 -31.34 27.99 36.43
N GLY A 566 -32.31 27.44 35.69
CA GLY A 566 -32.23 27.35 34.22
C GLY A 566 -33.13 28.30 33.42
N GLY A 567 -32.76 28.53 32.16
CA GLY A 567 -33.57 29.17 31.11
C GLY A 567 -33.59 30.70 31.11
N PRO A 568 -34.27 31.33 30.12
CA PRO A 568 -35.01 30.75 29.00
C PRO A 568 -34.32 30.93 27.63
N GLY A 569 -34.87 30.34 26.57
CA GLY A 569 -34.41 30.51 25.18
C GLY A 569 -34.99 31.74 24.47
N GLY A 570 -34.45 32.06 23.29
CA GLY A 570 -34.95 33.09 22.37
C GLY A 570 -35.17 32.52 20.96
N GLN A 571 -36.29 32.88 20.34
CA GLN A 571 -36.77 32.34 19.07
C GLN A 571 -36.79 33.43 18.00
N GLY A 572 -36.23 33.19 16.82
CA GLY A 572 -36.25 34.18 15.73
C GLY A 572 -35.49 33.73 14.48
N GLY A 573 -36.21 33.15 13.51
CA GLY A 573 -35.69 32.93 12.16
C GLY A 573 -36.20 33.99 11.20
N MET A 574 -35.42 34.29 10.16
CA MET A 574 -35.90 34.96 8.94
C MET A 574 -35.34 34.26 7.71
N ALA A 575 -36.16 34.17 6.68
CA ALA A 575 -35.80 33.61 5.38
C ALA A 575 -35.97 34.67 4.28
N GLY A 576 -35.22 34.54 3.20
CA GLY A 576 -35.26 35.44 2.03
C GLY A 576 -33.87 35.93 1.64
N GLY A 577 -33.51 35.94 0.35
CA GLY A 577 -34.27 35.44 -0.79
C GLY A 577 -33.48 35.56 -2.09
N PHE A 578 -33.83 34.74 -3.09
CA PHE A 578 -33.21 34.81 -4.43
C PHE A 578 -33.53 36.13 -5.14
N GLY A 579 -32.54 36.70 -5.82
CA GLY A 579 -32.69 37.88 -6.67
C GLY A 579 -31.72 37.84 -7.85
N GLY A 580 -32.17 37.27 -8.97
CA GLY A 580 -31.37 37.14 -10.19
C GLY A 580 -31.76 38.16 -11.28
N GLY A 581 -30.85 38.38 -12.23
CA GLY A 581 -31.00 39.27 -13.38
C GLY A 581 -29.79 40.21 -13.54
N GLY A 582 -29.36 40.58 -14.75
CA GLY A 582 -29.83 40.16 -16.08
C GLY A 582 -28.96 40.80 -17.17
N MET A 583 -28.89 40.19 -18.37
CA MET A 583 -28.04 40.68 -19.46
C MET A 583 -28.56 41.99 -20.08
N GLY A 584 -27.63 42.86 -20.51
CA GLY A 584 -27.92 44.05 -21.33
C GLY A 584 -26.65 44.62 -21.97
N GLY A 585 -26.65 44.81 -23.29
CA GLY A 585 -25.52 45.34 -24.06
C GLY A 585 -25.41 46.87 -24.07
N GLY A 586 -24.30 47.40 -24.60
CA GLY A 586 -24.03 48.83 -24.75
C GLY A 586 -24.74 49.51 -25.95
N PRO A 587 -24.16 50.51 -26.65
CA PRO A 587 -22.73 50.88 -26.70
C PRO A 587 -22.37 52.39 -26.58
N GLY A 588 -21.08 52.68 -26.36
CA GLY A 588 -20.42 53.89 -26.87
C GLY A 588 -20.00 54.96 -25.84
N GLY A 589 -18.74 55.42 -25.94
CA GLY A 589 -18.22 56.58 -25.19
C GLY A 589 -16.70 56.52 -24.94
N MET A 590 -15.89 57.23 -25.73
CA MET A 590 -14.44 57.34 -25.54
C MET A 590 -14.04 58.59 -24.74
N GLN A 591 -13.12 58.46 -23.78
CA GLN A 591 -11.85 59.24 -23.72
C GLN A 591 -10.98 58.84 -22.52
N GLY A 592 -9.66 59.12 -22.58
CA GLY A 592 -8.82 59.24 -21.37
C GLY A 592 -7.60 58.31 -21.21
N GLY A 593 -7.12 57.61 -22.24
CA GLY A 593 -5.91 56.76 -22.13
C GLY A 593 -4.62 57.57 -21.92
N GLN A 594 -3.82 57.21 -20.92
CA GLN A 594 -2.46 57.76 -20.73
C GLN A 594 -1.46 57.12 -21.70
N ALA A 595 -0.43 57.88 -22.09
CA ALA A 595 0.56 57.43 -23.07
C ALA A 595 1.57 56.45 -22.45
N GLN A 596 1.68 55.25 -23.02
CA GLN A 596 2.67 54.25 -22.66
C GLN A 596 4.03 54.53 -23.35
N ALA A 597 5.13 54.28 -22.65
CA ALA A 597 6.47 54.64 -23.13
C ALA A 597 6.90 53.81 -24.36
N GLN A 598 7.64 54.43 -25.27
CA GLN A 598 8.15 53.81 -26.49
C GLN A 598 9.40 52.97 -26.18
N GLY A 599 9.33 51.66 -26.44
CA GLY A 599 10.41 50.71 -26.17
C GLY A 599 11.72 51.06 -26.89
N SER A 600 12.84 50.70 -26.27
CA SER A 600 14.18 51.06 -26.72
C SER A 600 14.68 50.23 -27.91
N THR A 601 15.61 50.79 -28.68
CA THR A 601 16.26 50.10 -29.79
C THR A 601 16.99 48.82 -29.35
N GLN A 602 17.44 48.73 -28.09
CA GLN A 602 18.11 47.54 -27.56
C GLN A 602 17.15 46.37 -27.31
N GLU A 603 15.92 46.64 -26.86
CA GLU A 603 14.89 45.61 -26.69
C GLU A 603 14.47 45.04 -28.05
N ALA A 604 14.28 45.90 -29.06
CA ALA A 604 13.97 45.47 -30.43
C ALA A 604 15.08 44.62 -31.06
N ILE A 605 16.36 44.96 -30.83
CA ILE A 605 17.51 44.16 -31.27
C ILE A 605 17.55 42.81 -30.55
N THR A 606 17.32 42.79 -29.24
CA THR A 606 17.35 41.58 -28.42
C THR A 606 16.24 40.60 -28.83
N ALA A 607 15.02 41.10 -29.03
CA ALA A 607 13.91 40.31 -29.56
C ALA A 607 14.19 39.77 -30.96
N GLY A 608 14.79 40.58 -31.85
CA GLY A 608 15.20 40.15 -33.18
C GLY A 608 16.22 39.02 -33.16
N ILE A 609 17.22 39.09 -32.26
CA ILE A 609 18.22 38.02 -32.08
C ILE A 609 17.56 36.74 -31.56
N ALA A 610 16.66 36.84 -30.57
CA ALA A 610 15.94 35.68 -30.02
C ALA A 610 15.12 34.95 -31.09
N VAL A 611 14.39 35.68 -31.95
CA VAL A 611 13.63 35.10 -33.06
C VAL A 611 14.55 34.41 -34.09
N VAL A 612 15.70 35.00 -34.42
CA VAL A 612 16.68 34.38 -35.35
C VAL A 612 17.25 33.08 -34.76
N ILE A 613 17.59 33.06 -33.46
CA ILE A 613 18.05 31.84 -32.77
C ILE A 613 16.98 30.76 -32.81
N LEU A 614 15.73 31.10 -32.49
CA LEU A 614 14.62 30.14 -32.45
C LEU A 614 14.34 29.53 -33.84
N LEU A 615 14.38 30.34 -34.90
CA LEU A 615 14.26 29.87 -36.29
C LEU A 615 15.42 28.95 -36.71
N LEU A 616 16.65 29.22 -36.25
CA LEU A 616 17.80 28.34 -36.48
C LEU A 616 17.65 27.01 -35.72
N SER A 617 17.15 27.02 -34.48
CA SER A 617 16.84 25.79 -33.72
C SER A 617 15.80 24.92 -34.44
N CYS A 618 14.72 25.52 -34.94
CA CYS A 618 13.71 24.81 -35.74
C CYS A 618 14.31 24.20 -37.02
N LEU A 619 15.20 24.92 -37.71
CA LEU A 619 15.92 24.39 -38.88
C LEU A 619 16.81 23.20 -38.52
N VAL A 620 17.53 23.23 -37.40
CA VAL A 620 18.34 22.09 -36.93
C VAL A 620 17.46 20.87 -36.70
N VAL A 621 16.34 20.98 -35.98
CA VAL A 621 15.41 19.85 -35.73
C VAL A 621 14.87 19.26 -37.03
N VAL A 622 14.43 20.10 -37.97
CA VAL A 622 13.89 19.66 -39.27
C VAL A 622 14.94 18.95 -40.13
N PHE A 623 16.19 19.44 -40.15
CA PHE A 623 17.28 18.78 -40.89
C PHE A 623 17.82 17.53 -40.19
N TYR A 624 17.76 17.44 -38.86
CA TYR A 624 18.24 16.29 -38.11
C TYR A 624 17.29 15.08 -38.19
N LYS A 625 15.97 15.28 -38.06
CA LYS A 625 14.96 14.21 -38.29
C LYS A 625 15.08 13.62 -39.71
N ARG A 626 15.51 14.41 -40.70
CA ARG A 626 15.62 14.00 -42.11
C ARG A 626 16.87 13.17 -42.46
N LYS A 627 17.60 12.66 -41.45
CA LYS A 627 18.80 11.84 -41.60
C LYS A 627 18.73 10.48 -40.87
N ARG A 628 17.57 10.12 -40.32
CA ARG A 628 17.33 8.88 -39.57
C ARG A 628 16.01 8.17 -39.97
N LEU A 629 15.66 8.29 -41.25
CA LEU A 629 14.68 7.48 -42.00
C LEU A 629 15.33 7.15 -43.35
#